data_AF-T1ILW3-F1
#
_entry.id   AF-T1ILW3-F1
#
_cell.length_a   1.000
_cell.length_b   1.000
_cell.length_c   1.000
_cell.angle_alpha   90.00
_cell.angle_beta   90.00
_cell.angle_gamma   90.00
#
_symmetry.space_group_name_H-M   'P 1'
#
loop_
_entity.id
_entity.type
_entity.pdbx_description
1 polymer ?
#
loop_
_entity_poly.entity_id
_entity_poly.type
_entity_poly.pdbx_seq_one_letter_code
_entity_poly.pdbx_strand_id
1 'polypeptide(L)'
;MVVKKFDKKWTSTITVSNRNEIRGYILDVDENDQSKLLVFFRPTFEEELNDSGNGFKTVIPRSLVKRALFTCHGHPLSGHAGRSTLDRAKHLYYWPRMDRDVRHYVNSCVHCQTYKPSQQKKCAAPYTPHNMTTPWEVMCTDLMGPKPASRRQYKWILVIIDQCTKFVELYPLTTVTTSKITIV
;
A
#
# COMPACT_ATOMS: atom_id res chain seq x y z
N MET A 1 44.19 -38.71 41.04
CA MET A 1 44.35 -40.06 40.48
C MET A 1 43.57 -40.13 39.16
N VAL A 2 44.32 -40.15 38.06
CA VAL A 2 44.06 -40.76 36.73
C VAL A 2 42.63 -40.76 36.12
N VAL A 3 42.46 -39.93 35.06
CA VAL A 3 42.02 -40.23 33.66
C VAL A 3 40.53 -40.54 33.40
N LYS A 4 39.84 -39.86 32.46
CA LYS A 4 39.88 -40.14 31.00
C LYS A 4 39.66 -38.92 30.10
N LYS A 5 40.53 -38.84 29.08
CA LYS A 5 40.46 -38.00 27.90
C LYS A 5 39.53 -38.65 26.87
N PHE A 6 38.66 -37.86 26.21
CA PHE A 6 38.17 -38.19 24.87
C PHE A 6 38.29 -36.94 24.00
N ASP A 7 39.35 -36.93 23.19
CA ASP A 7 39.63 -36.00 22.11
C ASP A 7 38.82 -36.45 20.87
N LYS A 8 37.88 -35.64 20.38
CA LYS A 8 37.44 -35.68 18.96
C LYS A 8 37.12 -34.28 18.46
N LYS A 9 38.17 -33.61 17.98
CA LYS A 9 38.26 -32.78 16.78
C LYS A 9 36.93 -32.17 16.27
N TRP A 10 36.78 -30.87 16.50
CA TRP A 10 35.99 -30.01 15.62
C TRP A 10 36.72 -29.90 14.28
N THR A 11 36.26 -30.63 13.27
CA THR A 11 36.71 -30.42 11.89
C THR A 11 35.50 -30.32 10.99
N SER A 12 35.04 -29.09 10.75
CA SER A 12 34.53 -28.72 9.44
C SER A 12 35.57 -27.81 8.80
N THR A 13 36.50 -28.42 8.07
CA THR A 13 37.39 -27.69 7.16
C THR A 13 36.51 -27.03 6.11
N ILE A 14 36.38 -25.70 6.19
CA ILE A 14 35.80 -24.91 5.11
C ILE A 14 36.97 -24.38 4.29
N THR A 15 37.20 -24.99 3.14
CA THR A 15 38.02 -24.39 2.08
C THR A 15 37.31 -23.14 1.58
N VAL A 16 37.84 -21.97 1.97
CA VAL A 16 37.37 -20.69 1.48
C VAL A 16 37.81 -20.52 0.04
N SER A 17 36.87 -20.55 -0.90
CA SER A 17 37.09 -20.01 -2.24
C SER A 17 35.95 -19.05 -2.58
N ASN A 18 36.34 -17.80 -2.85
CA ASN A 18 35.53 -16.66 -3.30
C ASN A 18 34.72 -15.83 -2.27
N ARG A 19 34.92 -14.51 -2.34
CA ARG A 19 34.40 -13.44 -1.45
C ARG A 19 32.89 -13.18 -1.53
N ASN A 20 32.07 -14.12 -1.99
CA ASN A 20 30.62 -13.94 -2.17
C ASN A 20 29.73 -14.95 -1.44
N GLU A 21 30.26 -15.71 -0.46
CA GLU A 21 29.47 -16.74 0.23
C GLU A 21 28.52 -16.17 1.30
N ILE A 22 27.25 -16.51 1.12
CA ILE A 22 26.16 -16.41 2.09
C ILE A 22 26.55 -17.25 3.32
N ARG A 23 26.86 -16.61 4.46
CA ARG A 23 27.07 -17.30 5.75
C ARG A 23 25.71 -17.66 6.35
N GLY A 24 25.25 -18.89 6.13
CA GLY A 24 24.09 -19.47 6.80
C GLY A 24 24.51 -20.38 7.95
N TYR A 25 23.79 -20.33 9.06
CA TYR A 25 23.93 -21.25 10.19
C TYR A 25 22.75 -22.24 10.16
N ILE A 26 23.00 -23.51 10.46
CA ILE A 26 21.93 -24.50 10.68
C ILE A 26 21.69 -24.53 12.18
N LEU A 27 20.46 -24.23 12.61
CA LEU A 27 20.06 -24.53 13.97
C LEU A 27 19.69 -26.01 14.03
N ASP A 28 20.38 -26.75 14.90
CA ASP A 28 19.98 -28.11 15.25
C ASP A 28 18.68 -28.01 16.05
N VAL A 29 17.60 -28.51 15.44
CA VAL A 29 16.41 -28.93 16.16
C VAL A 29 16.64 -30.39 16.53
N ASP A 30 16.14 -30.79 17.70
CA ASP A 30 16.29 -32.10 18.38
C ASP A 30 16.56 -33.29 17.43
N GLU A 31 17.42 -34.25 17.81
CA GLU A 31 17.87 -35.35 16.91
C GLU A 31 16.71 -36.18 16.31
N ASN A 32 15.52 -36.11 16.92
CA ASN A 32 14.30 -36.77 16.48
C ASN A 32 13.41 -35.93 15.54
N ASP A 33 13.72 -34.65 15.32
CA ASP A 33 13.00 -33.73 14.44
C ASP A 33 13.86 -33.39 13.22
N GLN A 34 13.41 -33.79 12.02
CA GLN A 34 14.13 -33.51 10.77
C GLN A 34 14.07 -32.03 10.33
N SER A 35 13.42 -31.17 11.12
CA SER A 35 13.20 -29.76 10.82
C SER A 35 14.44 -28.90 11.06
N LYS A 36 15.45 -28.99 10.19
CA LYS A 36 16.62 -28.10 10.24
C LYS A 36 16.26 -26.69 9.75
N LEU A 37 16.43 -25.67 10.60
CA LEU A 37 16.22 -24.26 10.21
C LEU A 37 17.54 -23.61 9.79
N LEU A 38 17.58 -23.06 8.58
CA LEU A 38 18.68 -22.23 8.11
C LEU A 38 18.47 -20.78 8.58
N VAL A 39 19.42 -20.24 9.32
CA VAL A 39 19.43 -18.85 9.79
C VAL A 39 20.51 -18.10 9.02
N PHE A 40 20.16 -16.94 8.46
CA PHE A 40 21.12 -16.09 7.75
C PHE A 40 21.53 -14.93 8.63
N PHE A 41 22.84 -14.73 8.73
CA PHE A 41 23.43 -13.65 9.50
C PHE A 41 24.47 -12.94 8.62
N ARG A 42 24.36 -11.62 8.52
CA ARG A 42 25.32 -10.80 7.80
C ARG A 42 25.77 -9.65 8.69
N PRO A 43 26.60 -9.92 9.71
CA PRO A 43 27.17 -8.86 10.52
C PRO A 43 28.23 -8.14 9.70
N THR A 44 28.13 -6.83 9.63
CA THR A 44 29.15 -5.98 9.07
C THR A 44 30.11 -5.47 10.16
N PHE A 45 29.71 -5.42 11.44
CA PHE A 45 30.56 -5.08 12.60
C PHE A 45 29.99 -5.60 13.94
N GLU A 46 30.82 -5.71 15.00
CA GLU A 46 30.42 -6.22 16.33
C GLU A 46 29.35 -5.38 17.06
N GLU A 47 29.24 -4.08 16.76
CA GLU A 47 28.17 -3.20 17.28
C GLU A 47 26.76 -3.57 16.78
N GLU A 48 26.63 -4.34 15.69
CA GLU A 48 25.33 -4.75 15.12
C GLU A 48 24.66 -5.91 15.88
N LEU A 49 25.30 -6.45 16.93
CA LEU A 49 24.67 -7.38 17.86
C LEU A 49 23.65 -6.69 18.80
N ASN A 50 23.69 -5.36 18.90
CA ASN A 50 22.77 -4.58 19.71
C ASN A 50 21.58 -4.11 18.87
N ASP A 51 20.43 -4.78 19.00
CA ASP A 51 19.02 -4.42 18.68
C ASP A 51 18.70 -3.40 17.55
N SER A 52 19.58 -3.22 16.57
CA SER A 52 19.53 -2.16 15.56
C SER A 52 18.64 -2.50 14.35
N GLY A 53 17.72 -3.46 14.50
CA GLY A 53 16.89 -3.96 13.39
C GLY A 53 17.62 -4.86 12.37
N ASN A 54 18.91 -5.13 12.58
CA ASN A 54 19.76 -6.02 11.76
C ASN A 54 20.11 -7.36 12.44
N GLY A 55 19.24 -7.83 13.36
CA GLY A 55 19.41 -9.11 14.05
C GLY A 55 19.31 -10.35 13.12
N PHE A 56 19.52 -11.54 13.71
CA PHE A 56 19.40 -12.82 13.02
C PHE A 56 18.08 -12.97 12.27
N LYS A 57 18.12 -13.44 11.01
CA LYS A 57 16.93 -13.63 10.17
C LYS A 57 16.75 -15.08 9.81
N THR A 58 15.51 -15.55 9.90
CA THR A 58 15.18 -16.93 9.49
C THR A 58 15.17 -17.02 7.97
N VAL A 59 15.99 -17.89 7.39
CA VAL A 59 15.91 -18.18 5.95
C VAL A 59 14.75 -19.13 5.74
N ILE A 60 13.77 -18.70 4.96
CA ILE A 60 12.63 -19.55 4.65
C ILE A 60 12.76 -20.16 3.26
N PRO A 61 12.45 -21.45 3.09
CA PRO A 61 12.40 -22.09 1.78
C PRO A 61 11.30 -21.46 0.91
N ARG A 62 11.44 -21.55 -0.42
CA ARG A 62 10.48 -20.98 -1.39
C ARG A 62 9.04 -21.44 -1.15
N SER A 63 8.85 -22.66 -0.66
CA SER A 63 7.54 -23.23 -0.31
C SER A 63 6.81 -22.46 0.80
N LEU A 64 7.54 -21.81 1.71
CA LEU A 64 6.98 -21.07 2.85
C LEU A 64 6.83 -19.57 2.59
N VAL A 65 7.38 -19.04 1.50
CA VAL A 65 7.29 -17.60 1.15
C VAL A 65 5.85 -17.11 1.12
N LYS A 66 4.93 -17.89 0.55
CA LYS A 66 3.50 -17.51 0.50
C LYS A 66 2.88 -17.40 1.90
N ARG A 67 3.27 -18.28 2.82
CA ARG A 67 2.81 -18.23 4.23
C ARG A 67 3.37 -17.01 4.96
N ALA A 68 4.66 -16.72 4.79
CA ALA A 68 5.26 -15.51 5.37
C ALA A 68 4.59 -14.23 4.86
N LEU A 69 4.32 -14.14 3.55
CA LEU A 69 3.62 -13.01 2.94
C LEU A 69 2.17 -12.89 3.44
N PHE A 70 1.48 -14.01 3.66
CA PHE A 70 0.16 -14.01 4.28
C PHE A 70 0.21 -13.41 5.69
N THR A 71 1.13 -13.84 6.55
CA THR A 71 1.26 -13.26 7.90
C THR A 71 1.61 -11.78 7.87
N CYS A 72 2.51 -11.36 6.97
CA CYS A 72 2.97 -9.97 6.89
C CYS A 72 1.97 -9.01 6.23
N HIS A 73 1.03 -9.49 5.41
CA HIS A 73 0.12 -8.64 4.63
C HIS A 73 -1.32 -9.18 4.49
N GLY A 74 -1.50 -10.47 4.32
CA GLY A 74 -2.82 -11.08 4.06
C GLY A 74 -3.66 -11.30 5.31
N HIS A 75 -3.03 -11.40 6.48
CA HIS A 75 -3.72 -11.63 7.74
C HIS A 75 -4.57 -10.41 8.13
N PRO A 76 -5.81 -10.56 8.61
CA PRO A 76 -6.68 -9.43 8.97
C PRO A 76 -6.04 -8.45 9.96
N LEU A 77 -5.24 -8.94 10.91
CA LEU A 77 -4.53 -8.12 11.90
C LEU A 77 -3.25 -7.45 11.36
N SER A 78 -2.83 -7.73 10.12
CA SER A 78 -1.59 -7.16 9.55
C SER A 78 -1.77 -5.74 8.97
N GLY A 79 -3.02 -5.27 8.91
CA GLY A 79 -3.40 -3.95 8.41
C GLY A 79 -3.24 -3.75 6.90
N HIS A 80 -2.90 -4.79 6.12
CA HIS A 80 -2.73 -4.71 4.66
C HIS A 80 -1.81 -3.56 4.19
N ALA A 81 -0.80 -3.24 4.98
CA ALA A 81 0.05 -2.08 4.78
C ALA A 81 1.17 -2.35 3.75
N GLY A 82 0.88 -2.08 2.47
CA GLY A 82 1.71 -2.48 1.32
C GLY A 82 3.19 -2.09 1.38
N ARG A 83 3.54 -0.80 1.57
CA ARG A 83 4.96 -0.37 1.64
C ARG A 83 5.70 -1.00 2.82
N SER A 84 5.06 -1.08 3.98
CA SER A 84 5.65 -1.68 5.18
C SER A 84 5.71 -3.20 5.16
N THR A 85 5.04 -3.88 4.21
CA THR A 85 5.08 -5.35 4.12
C THR A 85 6.50 -5.85 3.86
N LEU A 86 7.27 -5.16 3.01
CA LEU A 86 8.65 -5.55 2.73
C LEU A 86 9.53 -5.39 3.96
N ASP A 87 9.42 -4.26 4.66
CA ASP A 87 10.23 -3.99 5.85
C ASP A 87 9.88 -4.98 6.96
N ARG A 88 8.58 -5.26 7.19
CA ARG A 88 8.13 -6.27 8.14
C ARG A 88 8.66 -7.66 7.81
N ALA A 89 8.62 -8.05 6.53
CA ALA A 89 9.17 -9.32 6.10
C ALA A 89 10.69 -9.38 6.30
N LYS A 90 11.40 -8.29 5.99
CA LYS A 90 12.87 -8.17 6.17
C LYS A 90 13.30 -8.14 7.63
N HIS A 91 12.44 -7.78 8.57
CA HIS A 91 12.75 -7.86 10.00
C HIS A 91 12.76 -9.30 10.50
N LEU A 92 11.92 -10.17 9.93
CA LEU A 92 11.70 -11.53 10.44
C LEU A 92 12.40 -12.61 9.61
N TYR A 93 12.48 -12.40 8.29
CA TYR A 93 12.83 -13.44 7.33
C TYR A 93 13.85 -12.97 6.31
N TYR A 94 14.49 -13.94 5.67
CA TYR A 94 15.29 -13.75 4.47
C TYR A 94 14.92 -14.79 3.42
N TRP A 95 14.78 -14.36 2.16
CA TRP A 95 14.81 -15.24 1.00
C TRP A 95 15.27 -14.44 -0.25
N PRO A 96 15.77 -15.09 -1.30
CA PRO A 96 16.18 -14.38 -2.51
C PRO A 96 15.00 -13.67 -3.19
N ARG A 97 15.19 -12.40 -3.60
CA ARG A 97 14.21 -11.57 -4.35
C ARG A 97 12.92 -11.23 -3.56
N MET A 98 13.02 -10.98 -2.26
CA MET A 98 11.89 -10.58 -1.40
C MET A 98 11.10 -9.40 -1.97
N ASP A 99 11.79 -8.40 -2.50
CA ASP A 99 11.20 -7.19 -3.06
C ASP A 99 10.23 -7.50 -4.21
N ARG A 100 10.62 -8.40 -5.11
CA ARG A 100 9.79 -8.84 -6.24
C ARG A 100 8.58 -9.62 -5.76
N ASP A 101 8.77 -10.59 -4.87
CA ASP A 101 7.69 -11.45 -4.39
C ASP A 101 6.67 -10.65 -3.55
N VAL A 102 7.16 -9.76 -2.66
CA VAL A 102 6.30 -8.88 -1.86
C VAL A 102 5.50 -7.96 -2.77
N ARG A 103 6.14 -7.29 -3.75
CA ARG A 103 5.42 -6.41 -4.69
C ARG A 103 4.33 -7.18 -5.44
N HIS A 104 4.63 -8.37 -5.93
CA HIS A 104 3.66 -9.19 -6.65
C HIS A 104 2.48 -9.61 -5.76
N TYR A 105 2.75 -10.01 -4.51
CA TYR A 105 1.73 -10.40 -3.55
C TYR A 105 0.81 -9.24 -3.14
N VAL A 106 1.38 -8.07 -2.83
CA VAL A 106 0.61 -6.87 -2.48
C VAL A 106 -0.26 -6.40 -3.66
N ASN A 107 0.28 -6.43 -4.88
CA ASN A 107 -0.46 -6.06 -6.09
C ASN A 107 -1.59 -7.05 -6.44
N SER A 108 -1.50 -8.31 -6.01
CA SER A 108 -2.55 -9.32 -6.20
C SER A 108 -3.52 -9.45 -5.02
N CYS A 109 -3.35 -8.66 -3.96
CA CYS A 109 -4.22 -8.71 -2.78
C CYS A 109 -5.61 -8.13 -3.09
N VAL A 110 -6.62 -8.99 -3.18
CA VAL A 110 -8.03 -8.62 -3.46
C VAL A 110 -8.52 -7.53 -2.49
N HIS A 111 -8.26 -7.67 -1.19
CA HIS A 111 -8.68 -6.67 -0.20
C HIS A 111 -8.06 -5.29 -0.49
N CYS A 112 -6.76 -5.21 -0.82
CA CYS A 112 -6.16 -3.94 -1.20
C CYS A 112 -6.74 -3.37 -2.50
N GLN A 113 -6.98 -4.21 -3.51
CA GLN A 113 -7.49 -3.76 -4.80
C GLN A 113 -8.94 -3.26 -4.71
N THR A 114 -9.76 -3.84 -3.83
CA THR A 114 -11.17 -3.44 -3.65
C THR A 114 -11.31 -2.15 -2.84
N TYR A 115 -10.52 -1.99 -1.77
CA TYR A 115 -10.77 -0.91 -0.79
C TYR A 115 -9.80 0.27 -0.88
N LYS A 116 -8.60 0.11 -1.48
CA LYS A 116 -7.66 1.23 -1.56
C LYS A 116 -7.97 2.14 -2.76
N PRO A 117 -8.11 3.45 -2.55
CA PRO A 117 -8.27 4.38 -3.65
C PRO A 117 -7.01 4.41 -4.51
N SER A 118 -7.20 4.45 -5.83
CA SER A 118 -6.09 4.64 -6.77
C SER A 118 -5.37 5.95 -6.47
N GLN A 119 -4.05 5.88 -6.34
CA GLN A 119 -3.16 7.03 -6.20
C GLN A 119 -2.66 7.52 -7.57
N GLN A 120 -3.12 6.91 -8.67
CA GLN A 120 -2.81 7.41 -9.99
C GLN A 120 -3.41 8.79 -10.15
N LYS A 121 -2.58 9.76 -10.54
CA LYS A 121 -3.08 11.06 -10.96
C LYS A 121 -4.04 10.80 -12.11
N LYS A 122 -5.31 11.16 -11.94
CA LYS A 122 -6.24 11.22 -13.05
C LYS A 122 -5.66 12.23 -14.02
N CYS A 123 -5.26 11.78 -15.20
CA CYS A 123 -4.96 12.69 -16.29
C CYS A 123 -6.28 13.39 -16.59
N ALA A 124 -6.40 14.67 -16.24
CA ALA A 124 -7.56 15.44 -16.63
C ALA A 124 -7.59 15.42 -18.17
N ALA A 125 -8.76 15.13 -18.74
CA ALA A 125 -8.94 15.32 -20.17
C ALA A 125 -8.53 16.75 -20.53
N PRO A 126 -7.93 16.98 -21.72
CA PRO A 126 -7.58 18.32 -22.15
C PRO A 126 -8.82 19.22 -22.04
N TYR A 127 -8.71 20.27 -21.24
CA TYR A 127 -9.75 21.27 -21.09
C TYR A 127 -9.65 22.24 -22.27
N THR A 128 -10.71 22.31 -23.08
CA THR A 128 -10.85 23.33 -24.12
C THR A 128 -11.71 24.46 -23.54
N PRO A 129 -11.15 25.67 -23.34
CA PRO A 129 -11.96 26.80 -22.89
C PRO A 129 -13.03 27.13 -23.94
N HIS A 130 -14.23 27.46 -23.47
CA HIS A 130 -15.27 28.00 -24.33
C HIS A 130 -14.89 29.42 -24.76
N ASN A 131 -14.64 29.63 -26.05
CA ASN A 131 -14.40 30.95 -26.63
C ASN A 131 -15.74 31.59 -26.97
N MET A 132 -16.41 32.18 -25.97
CA MET A 132 -17.62 32.96 -26.20
C MET A 132 -17.24 34.37 -26.62
N THR A 133 -17.92 34.90 -27.61
CA THR A 133 -17.65 36.23 -28.18
C THR A 133 -18.78 37.21 -27.92
N THR A 134 -19.98 36.71 -27.58
CA THR A 134 -21.16 37.54 -27.37
C THR A 134 -21.88 37.19 -26.06
N PRO A 135 -22.49 38.18 -25.37
CA PRO A 135 -23.34 37.91 -24.21
C PRO A 135 -24.48 36.94 -24.56
N TRP A 136 -24.83 36.05 -23.63
CA TRP A 136 -25.91 35.06 -23.75
C TRP A 136 -25.67 33.93 -24.76
N GLU A 137 -24.45 33.80 -25.30
CA GLU A 137 -24.07 32.72 -26.22
C GLU A 137 -24.04 31.34 -25.53
N VAL A 138 -23.51 31.29 -24.31
CA VAL A 138 -23.50 30.08 -23.47
C VAL A 138 -23.91 30.46 -22.06
N MET A 139 -24.92 29.77 -21.55
CA MET A 139 -25.38 29.92 -20.18
C MET A 139 -25.09 28.66 -19.38
N CYS A 140 -24.63 28.84 -18.14
CA CYS A 140 -24.56 27.76 -17.17
C CYS A 140 -25.68 27.90 -16.15
N THR A 141 -26.45 26.83 -15.98
CA THR A 141 -27.54 26.77 -15.03
C THR A 141 -27.22 25.80 -13.92
N ASP A 142 -27.44 26.20 -12.67
CA ASP A 142 -27.29 25.35 -11.48
C ASP A 142 -28.49 25.52 -10.54
N LEU A 143 -28.71 24.53 -9.67
CA LEU A 143 -29.78 24.53 -8.68
C LEU A 143 -29.20 24.41 -7.28
N MET A 144 -29.38 25.46 -6.49
CA MET A 144 -28.97 25.47 -5.10
C MET A 144 -30.15 25.16 -4.17
N GLY A 145 -30.08 24.05 -3.44
CA GLY A 145 -31.08 23.69 -2.43
C GLY A 145 -31.11 22.20 -2.06
N PRO A 146 -32.07 21.79 -1.22
CA PRO A 146 -33.09 22.64 -0.58
C PRO A 146 -32.52 23.42 0.63
N LYS A 147 -32.86 24.70 0.73
CA LYS A 147 -32.58 25.60 1.86
C LYS A 147 -33.76 25.59 2.85
N PRO A 148 -33.56 26.04 4.10
CA PRO A 148 -34.67 26.32 5.01
C PRO A 148 -35.70 27.21 4.32
N ALA A 149 -36.98 26.85 4.46
CA ALA A 149 -38.06 27.53 3.76
C ALA A 149 -38.18 28.98 4.23
N SER A 150 -38.20 29.92 3.28
CA SER A 150 -38.57 31.30 3.57
C SER A 150 -40.08 31.42 3.87
N ARG A 151 -40.54 32.63 4.25
CA ARG A 151 -41.97 32.94 4.49
C ARG A 151 -42.90 32.52 3.34
N ARG A 152 -42.39 32.46 2.10
CA ARG A 152 -43.13 32.06 0.89
C ARG A 152 -42.84 30.63 0.42
N GLN A 153 -42.23 29.79 1.26
CA GLN A 153 -41.88 28.40 0.94
C GLN A 153 -40.87 28.24 -0.22
N TYR A 154 -40.12 29.29 -0.56
CA TYR A 154 -38.97 29.15 -1.45
C TYR A 154 -37.87 28.35 -0.74
N LYS A 155 -37.46 27.26 -1.39
CA LYS A 155 -36.46 26.30 -0.88
C LYS A 155 -35.28 26.16 -1.83
N TRP A 156 -35.42 26.61 -3.07
CA TRP A 156 -34.45 26.41 -4.12
C TRP A 156 -34.12 27.75 -4.77
N ILE A 157 -32.92 27.85 -5.33
CA ILE A 157 -32.48 29.00 -6.12
C ILE A 157 -31.96 28.43 -7.44
N LEU A 158 -32.61 28.79 -8.54
CA LEU A 158 -32.07 28.57 -9.88
C LEU A 158 -31.04 29.67 -10.15
N VAL A 159 -29.82 29.26 -10.44
CA VAL A 159 -28.69 30.14 -10.76
C VAL A 159 -28.46 30.04 -12.25
N ILE A 160 -28.48 31.18 -12.93
CA ILE A 160 -28.18 31.28 -14.36
C ILE A 160 -27.00 32.22 -14.50
N ILE A 161 -25.95 31.75 -15.17
CA ILE A 161 -24.73 32.52 -15.38
C ILE A 161 -24.48 32.62 -16.87
N ASP A 162 -24.47 33.84 -17.40
CA ASP A 162 -23.92 34.09 -18.73
C ASP A 162 -22.41 33.89 -18.67
N GLN A 163 -21.91 32.92 -19.41
CA GLN A 163 -20.51 32.55 -19.34
C GLN A 163 -19.59 33.58 -20.03
N CYS A 164 -20.12 34.44 -20.91
CA CYS A 164 -19.37 35.52 -21.56
C CYS A 164 -19.12 36.69 -20.58
N THR A 165 -20.19 37.30 -20.06
CA THR A 165 -20.10 38.50 -19.20
C THR A 165 -19.93 38.19 -17.72
N LYS A 166 -20.15 36.93 -17.31
CA LYS A 166 -20.31 36.50 -15.91
C LYS A 166 -21.49 37.16 -15.20
N PHE A 167 -22.46 37.67 -15.95
CA PHE A 167 -23.72 38.16 -15.40
C PHE A 167 -24.51 36.99 -14.78
N VAL A 168 -25.11 37.23 -13.61
CA VAL A 168 -25.80 36.20 -12.82
C VAL A 168 -27.24 36.60 -12.56
N GLU A 169 -28.16 35.70 -12.89
CA GLU A 169 -29.57 35.79 -12.50
C GLU A 169 -29.93 34.69 -11.51
N LEU A 170 -30.70 35.07 -10.49
CA LEU A 170 -31.11 34.18 -9.41
C LEU A 170 -32.64 34.17 -9.32
N TYR A 171 -33.23 32.99 -9.49
CA TYR A 171 -34.68 32.81 -9.40
C TYR A 171 -35.05 31.92 -8.20
N PRO A 172 -35.82 32.42 -7.23
CA PRO A 172 -36.27 31.62 -6.11
C PRO A 172 -37.38 30.66 -6.55
N LEU A 173 -37.24 29.37 -6.20
CA LEU A 173 -38.17 28.31 -6.56
C LEU A 173 -38.72 27.59 -5.31
N THR A 174 -40.02 27.31 -5.33
CA THR A 174 -40.69 26.52 -4.27
C THR A 174 -40.50 25.02 -4.49
N THR A 175 -40.48 24.59 -5.74
CA THR A 175 -40.26 23.20 -6.17
C THR A 175 -39.40 23.17 -7.43
N VAL A 176 -38.63 22.09 -7.61
CA VAL A 176 -37.78 21.86 -8.77
C VAL A 176 -38.53 20.94 -9.72
N THR A 177 -39.13 21.51 -10.75
CA THR A 177 -39.87 20.79 -11.79
C THR A 177 -39.48 21.37 -13.14
N THR A 178 -39.41 20.56 -14.19
CA THR A 178 -39.02 21.00 -15.55
C THR A 178 -39.81 22.23 -15.99
N SER A 179 -41.14 22.24 -15.80
CA SER A 179 -42.01 23.36 -16.15
C SER A 179 -41.69 24.69 -15.44
N LYS A 180 -41.00 24.66 -14.29
CA LYS A 180 -40.58 25.85 -13.54
C LYS A 180 -39.17 26.31 -13.89
N ILE A 181 -38.40 25.46 -14.57
CA ILE A 181 -37.00 25.71 -14.96
C ILE A 181 -36.91 26.04 -16.45
N THR A 182 -37.89 25.62 -17.27
CA THR A 182 -37.97 25.99 -18.68
C THR A 182 -38.14 27.49 -18.82
N ILE A 183 -37.12 28.14 -19.37
CA ILE A 183 -37.13 29.53 -19.81
C ILE A 183 -37.46 29.47 -21.31
N VAL A 184 -38.58 30.09 -21.69
CA VAL A 184 -39.06 30.17 -23.07
C VAL A 184 -38.45 31.38 -23.74
#